data_AF-A0A672MUU2-F1
#
_entry.id   AF-A0A672MUU2-F1
#
_cell.length_a   1.000
_cell.length_b   1.000
_cell.length_c   1.000
_cell.angle_alpha   90.00
_cell.angle_beta   90.00
_cell.angle_gamma   90.00
#
_symmetry.space_group_name_H-M   'P 1'
#
loop_
_entity.id
_entity.type
_entity.pdbx_description
1 polymer ?
#
loop_
_entity_poly.entity_id
_entity_poly.type
_entity_poly.pdbx_seq_one_letter_code
_entity_poly.pdbx_strand_id
1 'polypeptide(L)'
;MQPDESQYLQRKCRTGDIDVHPTEKALVVYYEVEASILGEAGNARHEEKKECQKIIRLRSLNASTDVSALARKVVEECKIIHPSKLAEVEHLLLYLQNRKKPSSKFDILPMTEKIRGSTLILHLARNPDNLEELLHNETVLGALARVLREDWKHSVELATTIIYVFFCFSSFSQFHGLITHYKIGVLCMNIIEHELKKYDLWQDELEKKSKDPENQSLRKEYEKTLKKYQSLLVKQEQLLRVAFYLLLNLSEDTRTELKMRNKNIVHLLVKSLERDNEELLVLVVSFLKKLSIFLENKNDMAEMDTVEKLACLVPCEQEDLMNVTLRLLLNLSFDTGLRTKMVHVGLLPKLTALLGNDTYKHVAMRILYHISVDDKSKSMFAYTDCIPQLIQMLFEHGEERMDNELISFCINLAANKTNAQIICEGNGLKMLMKRALKLKDPLLMKMIRNISQHDGPLKQLFIDYVGDLAAQIKQEGDEEFVIECLGTMANLTIPDLDWELLLKEYNLVLLTTINSKN
;
A
#
# COMPACT_ATOMS: atom_id res chain seq x y z
N MET A 1 37.11 -0.10 -40.09
CA MET A 1 37.75 0.60 -38.96
C MET A 1 37.09 1.97 -38.87
N GLN A 2 36.20 2.15 -37.89
CA GLN A 2 35.67 3.48 -37.56
C GLN A 2 36.80 4.31 -36.92
N PRO A 3 36.87 5.62 -37.18
CA PRO A 3 37.91 6.48 -36.61
C PRO A 3 37.66 6.66 -35.11
N ASP A 4 38.76 6.65 -34.37
CA ASP A 4 38.86 6.74 -32.91
C ASP A 4 38.25 8.07 -32.40
N GLU A 5 37.05 8.03 -31.81
CA GLU A 5 36.35 9.20 -31.30
C GLU A 5 37.05 9.73 -30.03
N SER A 6 37.80 10.83 -30.15
CA SER A 6 38.42 11.49 -29.01
C SER A 6 37.38 12.26 -28.18
N GLN A 7 37.06 11.78 -26.98
CA GLN A 7 36.12 12.40 -26.06
C GLN A 7 36.83 13.34 -25.08
N TYR A 8 36.32 14.57 -24.90
CA TYR A 8 36.88 15.55 -23.95
C TYR A 8 35.96 15.68 -22.72
N LEU A 9 36.54 15.55 -21.52
CA LEU A 9 35.82 15.75 -20.26
C LEU A 9 36.05 17.18 -19.74
N GLN A 10 35.00 17.98 -19.66
CA GLN A 10 35.01 19.29 -19.03
C GLN A 10 34.41 19.20 -17.62
N ARG A 11 35.14 19.70 -16.61
CA ARG A 11 34.67 19.76 -15.22
C ARG A 11 34.54 21.22 -14.80
N LYS A 12 33.35 21.61 -14.36
CA LYS A 12 33.06 22.95 -13.84
C LYS A 12 32.62 22.83 -12.39
N CYS A 13 33.29 23.55 -11.50
CA CYS A 13 32.89 23.64 -10.10
C CYS A 13 32.15 24.96 -9.87
N ARG A 14 30.94 24.90 -9.32
CA ARG A 14 30.20 26.08 -8.87
C ARG A 14 30.14 26.09 -7.35
N THR A 15 30.57 27.20 -6.75
CA THR A 15 30.44 27.42 -5.30
C THR A 15 28.96 27.55 -4.95
N GLY A 16 28.48 26.73 -4.02
CA GLY A 16 27.20 26.88 -3.35
C GLY A 16 27.34 27.66 -2.04
N ASP A 17 26.47 27.38 -1.08
CA ASP A 17 26.46 28.07 0.21
C ASP A 17 27.67 27.70 1.10
N ILE A 18 28.04 28.62 2.00
CA ILE A 18 29.10 28.42 2.98
C ILE A 18 28.47 28.53 4.37
N ASP A 19 28.57 27.47 5.16
CA ASP A 19 28.04 27.39 6.52
C ASP A 19 29.13 27.14 7.56
N VAL A 20 28.80 27.35 8.83
CA VAL A 20 29.65 26.95 9.96
C VAL A 20 29.37 25.51 10.36
N HIS A 21 30.42 24.74 10.67
CA HIS A 21 30.25 23.39 11.17
C HIS A 21 29.56 23.41 12.55
N PRO A 22 28.58 22.53 12.83
CA PRO A 22 27.75 22.60 14.02
C PRO A 22 28.47 22.34 15.35
N THR A 23 29.74 21.95 15.36
CA THR A 23 30.49 21.52 16.56
C THR A 23 31.97 21.87 16.50
N GLU A 24 32.62 21.62 15.37
CA GLU A 24 34.01 21.97 15.12
C GLU A 24 34.19 23.46 14.75
N LYS A 25 35.40 23.99 14.97
CA LYS A 25 35.83 25.26 14.36
C LYS A 25 36.18 25.00 12.89
N ALA A 26 35.15 24.91 12.06
CA ALA A 26 35.30 24.62 10.64
C ALA A 26 34.20 25.29 9.81
N LEU A 27 34.47 25.54 8.53
CA LEU A 27 33.47 25.94 7.54
C LEU A 27 33.08 24.73 6.70
N VAL A 28 31.81 24.64 6.32
CA VAL A 28 31.26 23.67 5.38
C VAL A 28 30.94 24.42 4.11
N VAL A 29 31.64 24.09 3.02
CA VAL A 29 31.42 24.69 1.69
C VAL A 29 30.66 23.68 0.85
N TYR A 30 29.44 24.03 0.47
CA TYR A 30 28.68 23.26 -0.51
C TYR A 30 29.10 23.69 -1.92
N TYR A 31 29.24 22.73 -2.83
CA TYR A 31 29.60 23.04 -4.21
C TYR A 31 29.04 21.97 -5.16
N GLU A 32 28.74 22.39 -6.37
CA GLU A 32 28.27 21.51 -7.44
C GLU A 32 29.43 21.26 -8.41
N VAL A 33 29.65 19.99 -8.73
CA VAL A 33 30.56 19.59 -9.82
C VAL A 33 29.70 19.19 -11.00
N GLU A 34 29.79 19.98 -12.08
CA GLU A 34 29.20 19.67 -13.37
C GLU A 34 30.29 18.99 -14.23
N ALA A 35 30.06 17.76 -14.65
CA ALA A 35 30.92 17.05 -15.61
C ALA A 35 30.18 16.94 -16.94
N SER A 36 30.74 17.55 -17.99
CA SER A 36 30.20 17.49 -19.35
C SER A 36 31.16 16.75 -20.28
N ILE A 37 30.62 15.80 -21.03
CA ILE A 37 31.34 15.13 -22.14
C ILE A 37 31.04 15.91 -23.42
N LEU A 38 32.06 16.54 -23.98
CA LEU A 38 31.96 17.34 -25.20
C LEU A 38 32.26 16.49 -26.44
N GLY A 39 31.43 16.59 -27.47
CA GLY A 39 31.75 16.11 -28.82
C GLY A 39 32.59 17.11 -29.62
N GLU A 40 33.07 16.73 -30.81
CA GLU A 40 33.95 17.58 -31.67
C GLU A 40 33.38 18.97 -32.00
N ALA A 41 32.05 19.14 -31.98
CA ALA A 41 31.38 20.42 -32.25
C ALA A 41 31.24 21.35 -31.01
N GLY A 42 31.79 20.97 -29.85
CA GLY A 42 31.66 21.73 -28.59
C GLY A 42 30.30 21.62 -27.89
N ASN A 43 29.42 20.75 -28.41
CA ASN A 43 28.10 20.50 -27.83
C ASN A 43 28.18 19.40 -26.76
N ALA A 44 27.57 19.63 -25.60
CA ALA A 44 27.53 18.66 -24.51
C ALA A 44 26.63 17.47 -24.87
N ARG A 45 27.17 16.24 -24.80
CA ARG A 45 26.42 14.99 -25.05
C ARG A 45 25.87 14.35 -23.77
N HIS A 46 26.53 14.58 -22.63
CA HIS A 46 26.11 14.06 -21.33
C HIS A 46 26.55 15.03 -20.24
N GLU A 47 25.63 15.42 -19.35
CA GLU A 47 25.88 16.31 -18.22
C GLU A 47 25.51 15.59 -16.93
N GLU A 48 26.50 15.32 -16.08
CA GLU A 48 26.28 14.75 -14.75
C GLU A 48 26.58 15.83 -13.70
N LYS A 49 25.62 16.04 -12.79
CA LYS A 49 25.70 17.04 -11.73
C LYS A 49 25.77 16.34 -10.39
N LYS A 50 26.78 16.67 -9.59
CA LYS A 50 26.97 16.10 -8.27
C LYS A 50 27.15 17.18 -7.21
N GLU A 51 26.22 17.21 -6.26
CA GLU A 51 26.34 18.02 -5.05
C GLU A 51 27.40 17.42 -4.12
N CYS A 52 28.35 18.25 -3.71
CA CYS A 52 29.45 17.88 -2.85
C CYS A 52 29.58 18.87 -1.68
N GLN A 53 30.24 18.42 -0.60
CA GLN A 53 30.59 19.28 0.52
C GLN A 53 32.08 19.16 0.84
N LYS A 54 32.71 20.27 1.26
CA LYS A 54 34.09 20.31 1.73
C LYS A 54 34.16 20.99 3.10
N ILE A 55 34.80 20.32 4.06
CA ILE A 55 35.00 20.86 5.42
C ILE A 55 36.39 21.48 5.52
N ILE A 56 36.45 22.78 5.83
CA ILE A 56 37.68 23.54 6.05
C ILE A 56 37.88 23.71 7.56
N ARG A 57 38.83 22.98 8.15
CA ARG A 57 39.11 23.03 9.59
C ARG A 57 40.05 24.17 9.94
N LEU A 58 39.61 25.05 10.83
CA LEU A 58 40.28 26.30 11.18
C LEU A 58 41.08 26.13 12.48
N ARG A 59 42.17 25.36 12.39
CA ARG A 59 42.98 24.97 13.56
C ARG A 59 43.58 26.18 14.30
N SER A 60 43.86 27.28 13.59
CA SER A 60 44.43 28.49 14.15
C SER A 60 43.41 29.47 14.75
N LEU A 61 42.11 29.23 14.60
CA LEU A 61 41.08 30.18 15.04
C LEU A 61 40.91 30.17 16.58
N ASN A 62 41.26 31.28 17.22
CA ASN A 62 41.17 31.54 18.66
C ASN A 62 40.73 33.00 18.92
N ALA A 63 40.58 33.39 20.19
CA ALA A 63 40.05 34.70 20.58
C ALA A 63 40.92 35.90 20.15
N SER A 64 42.20 35.68 19.85
CA SER A 64 43.15 36.71 19.39
C SER A 64 43.47 36.61 17.89
N THR A 65 42.72 35.80 17.14
CA THR A 65 42.95 35.62 15.70
C THR A 65 42.43 36.81 14.92
N ASP A 66 43.26 37.34 14.02
CA ASP A 66 42.81 38.29 13.00
C ASP A 66 41.93 37.55 11.99
N VAL A 67 40.62 37.79 12.10
CA VAL A 67 39.59 37.15 11.27
C VAL A 67 39.69 37.59 9.82
N SER A 68 40.01 38.86 9.56
CA SER A 68 40.14 39.42 8.21
C SER A 68 41.35 38.81 7.47
N ALA A 69 42.47 38.60 8.16
CA ALA A 69 43.64 37.91 7.59
C ALA A 69 43.34 36.42 7.33
N LEU A 70 42.65 35.75 8.26
CA LEU A 70 42.29 34.34 8.10
C LEU A 70 41.28 34.13 6.97
N ALA A 71 40.29 35.01 6.81
CA ALA A 71 39.31 34.95 5.73
C ALA A 71 39.98 35.00 4.35
N ARG A 72 40.92 35.95 4.17
CA ARG A 72 41.71 36.05 2.93
C ARG A 72 42.48 34.77 2.63
N LYS A 73 43.15 34.20 3.65
CA LYS A 73 43.89 32.94 3.51
C LYS A 73 42.98 31.76 3.14
N VAL A 74 41.80 31.66 3.74
CA VAL A 74 40.83 30.59 3.45
C VAL A 74 40.32 30.66 2.02
N VAL A 75 40.02 31.86 1.51
CA VAL A 75 39.58 32.08 0.13
C VAL A 75 40.72 31.79 -0.87
N GLU A 76 41.95 32.17 -0.53
CA GLU A 76 43.13 31.94 -1.38
C GLU A 76 43.52 30.45 -1.46
N GLU A 77 43.46 29.72 -0.34
CA GLU A 77 43.80 28.29 -0.29
C GLU A 77 42.67 27.38 -0.80
N CYS A 78 41.41 27.84 -0.76
CA CYS A 78 40.26 27.06 -1.19
C CYS A 78 39.70 27.53 -2.54
N LYS A 79 40.21 26.97 -3.64
CA LYS A 79 39.77 27.24 -5.03
C LYS A 79 38.27 27.01 -5.31
N ILE A 80 37.55 26.39 -4.38
CA ILE A 80 36.10 26.17 -4.48
C ILE A 80 35.33 27.42 -4.05
N ILE A 81 35.90 28.28 -3.20
CA ILE A 81 35.25 29.52 -2.74
C ILE A 81 35.60 30.65 -3.71
N HIS A 82 34.60 31.29 -4.30
CA HIS A 82 34.82 32.44 -5.19
C HIS A 82 35.28 33.68 -4.39
N PRO A 83 36.22 34.50 -4.89
CA PRO A 83 36.72 35.69 -4.18
C PRO A 83 35.65 36.71 -3.75
N SER A 84 34.51 36.78 -4.44
CA SER A 84 33.38 37.64 -4.06
C SER A 84 32.74 37.26 -2.72
N LYS A 85 32.98 36.06 -2.22
CA LYS A 85 32.43 35.53 -0.95
C LYS A 85 33.30 35.85 0.26
N LEU A 86 34.35 36.66 0.11
CA LEU A 86 35.28 37.00 1.20
C LEU A 86 34.57 37.57 2.44
N ALA A 87 33.65 38.51 2.26
CA ALA A 87 32.91 39.13 3.36
C ALA A 87 32.03 38.12 4.13
N GLU A 88 31.46 37.14 3.41
CA GLU A 88 30.66 36.07 4.00
C GLU A 88 31.54 35.12 4.83
N VAL A 89 32.70 34.70 4.28
CA VAL A 89 33.70 33.90 5.01
C VAL A 89 34.16 34.62 6.27
N GLU A 90 34.45 35.92 6.18
CA GLU A 90 34.88 36.75 7.31
C GLU A 90 33.80 36.80 8.41
N HIS A 91 32.53 37.00 8.04
CA HIS A 91 31.42 36.99 8.97
C HIS A 91 31.24 35.63 9.68
N LEU A 92 31.35 34.52 8.95
CA LEU A 92 31.24 33.16 9.51
C LEU A 92 32.41 32.82 10.45
N LEU A 93 33.62 33.31 10.12
CA LEU A 93 34.79 33.19 10.99
C LEU A 93 34.64 34.02 12.27
N LEU A 94 34.07 35.22 12.18
CA LEU A 94 33.76 36.07 13.34
C LEU A 94 32.73 35.39 14.25
N TYR A 95 31.70 34.78 13.65
CA TYR A 95 30.74 33.94 14.38
C TYR A 95 31.44 32.78 15.07
N LEU A 96 32.30 32.01 14.39
CA LEU A 96 33.03 30.89 14.98
C LEU A 96 34.04 31.30 16.07
N GLN A 97 34.58 32.52 15.99
CA GLN A 97 35.48 33.08 17.00
C GLN A 97 34.74 33.42 18.29
N ASN A 98 33.57 34.05 18.15
CA ASN A 98 32.72 34.48 19.27
C ASN A 98 31.76 33.40 19.77
N ARG A 99 31.62 32.31 19.01
CA ARG A 99 30.87 31.12 19.41
C ARG A 99 31.50 30.56 20.68
N LYS A 100 30.78 30.72 21.81
CA LYS A 100 31.12 30.06 23.06
C LYS A 100 31.30 28.58 22.75
N LYS A 101 32.50 28.03 23.01
CA LYS A 101 32.66 26.58 23.08
C LYS A 101 31.58 26.08 24.05
N PRO A 102 30.93 24.93 23.81
CA PRO A 102 30.15 24.28 24.86
C PRO A 102 31.13 24.03 26.01
N SER A 103 31.11 24.94 26.97
CA SER A 103 32.00 24.96 28.12
C SER A 103 31.29 24.15 29.17
N SER A 104 31.83 22.95 29.40
CA SER A 104 31.39 21.94 30.36
C SER A 104 30.45 20.86 29.81
N LYS A 105 30.64 19.65 30.34
CA LYS A 105 29.74 18.49 30.21
C LYS A 105 28.29 18.77 30.68
N PHE A 106 27.95 19.99 31.12
CA PHE A 106 26.62 20.37 31.59
C PHE A 106 25.69 20.94 30.51
N ASP A 107 26.19 21.31 29.33
CA ASP A 107 25.34 21.89 28.26
C ASP A 107 24.73 20.86 27.30
N ILE A 108 25.15 19.59 27.37
CA ILE A 108 24.43 18.48 26.74
C ILE A 108 23.52 17.92 27.82
N LEU A 109 22.25 18.33 27.81
CA LEU A 109 21.24 17.74 28.68
C LEU A 109 21.34 16.22 28.56
N PRO A 110 21.58 15.46 29.65
CA PRO A 110 21.70 14.02 29.59
C PRO A 110 20.49 13.42 28.86
N MET A 111 20.69 12.35 28.10
CA MET A 111 19.60 11.72 27.33
C MET A 111 18.41 11.38 28.24
N THR A 112 18.68 10.96 29.48
CA THR A 112 17.67 10.72 30.53
C THR A 112 16.83 11.95 30.86
N GLU A 113 17.45 13.13 30.92
CA GLU A 113 16.76 14.39 31.19
C GLU A 113 15.94 14.86 29.98
N LYS A 114 16.44 14.63 28.75
CA LYS A 114 15.67 14.90 27.52
C LYS A 114 14.42 14.02 27.46
N ILE A 115 14.57 12.73 27.77
CA ILE A 115 13.45 11.79 27.85
C ILE A 115 12.47 12.22 28.95
N ARG A 116 12.96 12.56 30.14
CA ARG A 116 12.11 13.02 31.26
C ARG A 116 11.33 14.28 30.89
N GLY A 117 12.00 15.30 30.36
CA GLY A 117 11.36 16.56 29.96
C GLY A 117 10.32 16.37 28.87
N SER A 118 10.64 15.64 27.79
CA SER A 118 9.69 15.34 26.71
C SER A 118 8.50 14.50 27.21
N THR A 119 8.73 13.59 28.15
CA THR A 119 7.68 12.77 28.76
C THR A 119 6.71 13.63 29.58
N LEU A 120 7.19 14.60 30.34
CA LEU A 120 6.30 15.52 31.08
C LEU A 120 5.43 16.36 30.13
N ILE A 121 6.01 16.84 29.03
CA ILE A 121 5.24 17.56 27.99
C ILE A 121 4.21 16.63 27.34
N LEU A 122 4.56 15.37 27.09
CA LEU A 122 3.62 14.37 26.57
C LEU A 122 2.44 14.15 27.52
N HIS A 123 2.66 14.13 28.84
CA HIS A 123 1.56 14.00 29.80
C HIS A 123 0.56 15.15 29.69
N LEU A 124 1.05 16.38 29.45
CA LEU A 124 0.18 17.53 29.20
C LEU A 124 -0.57 17.38 27.88
N ALA A 125 0.13 17.02 26.80
CA ALA A 125 -0.43 16.91 25.46
C ALA A 125 -1.43 15.75 25.30
N ARG A 126 -1.43 14.76 26.19
CA ARG A 126 -2.42 13.66 26.19
C ARG A 126 -3.82 14.13 26.57
N ASN A 127 -3.95 15.24 27.29
CA ASN A 127 -5.26 15.85 27.52
C ASN A 127 -5.57 16.81 26.35
N PRO A 128 -6.60 16.55 25.53
CA PRO A 128 -6.98 17.43 24.43
C PRO A 128 -7.20 18.89 24.82
N ASP A 129 -7.72 19.14 26.02
CA ASP A 129 -8.01 20.50 26.53
C ASP A 129 -6.73 21.36 26.66
N ASN A 130 -5.57 20.73 26.83
CA ASN A 130 -4.30 21.44 26.96
C ASN A 130 -3.66 21.77 25.61
N LEU A 131 -4.13 21.20 24.50
CA LEU A 131 -3.44 21.32 23.21
C LEU A 131 -3.45 22.76 22.68
N GLU A 132 -4.54 23.49 22.90
CA GLU A 132 -4.64 24.89 22.47
C GLU A 132 -3.64 25.77 23.23
N GLU A 133 -3.49 25.61 24.54
CA GLU A 133 -2.49 26.34 25.33
C GLU A 133 -1.06 25.94 24.95
N LEU A 134 -0.82 24.64 24.72
CA LEU A 134 0.49 24.15 24.29
C LEU A 134 0.87 24.66 22.89
N LEU A 135 -0.10 24.86 21.99
CA LEU A 135 0.10 25.44 20.66
C LEU A 135 0.69 26.85 20.76
N HIS A 136 0.22 27.67 21.70
CA HIS A 136 0.71 29.03 21.92
C HIS A 136 2.17 29.06 22.41
N ASN A 137 2.69 27.94 22.92
CA ASN A 137 4.07 27.82 23.37
C ASN A 137 5.01 27.32 22.26
N GLU A 138 5.17 28.13 21.21
CA GLU A 138 6.02 27.83 20.04
C GLU A 138 7.48 27.50 20.42
N THR A 139 7.97 28.05 21.53
CA THR A 139 9.34 27.80 22.00
C THR A 139 9.51 26.33 22.41
N VAL A 140 8.55 25.77 23.15
CA VAL A 140 8.57 24.37 23.57
C VAL A 140 8.42 23.44 22.36
N LEU A 141 7.49 23.74 21.45
CA LEU A 141 7.25 22.92 20.26
C LEU A 141 8.44 22.97 19.29
N GLY A 142 9.03 24.15 19.09
CA GLY A 142 10.27 24.33 18.33
C GLY A 142 11.46 23.58 18.95
N ALA A 143 11.59 23.60 20.28
CA ALA A 143 12.62 22.84 20.98
C ALA A 143 12.42 21.33 20.80
N LEU A 144 11.19 20.81 20.93
CA LEU A 144 10.89 19.40 20.69
C LEU A 144 11.19 18.99 19.24
N ALA A 145 10.78 19.79 18.25
CA ALA A 145 11.07 19.53 16.84
C ALA A 145 12.59 19.51 16.56
N ARG A 146 13.35 20.40 17.19
CA ARG A 146 14.82 20.45 17.08
C ARG A 146 15.47 19.23 17.72
N VAL A 147 15.07 18.88 18.94
CA VAL A 147 15.57 17.68 19.65
C VAL A 147 15.25 16.42 18.85
N LEU A 148 14.04 16.29 18.32
CA LEU A 148 13.70 15.15 17.45
C LEU A 148 14.62 15.11 16.23
N ARG A 149 14.93 16.24 15.58
CA ARG A 149 15.79 16.28 14.40
C ARG A 149 17.24 15.90 14.68
N GLU A 150 17.76 16.29 15.84
CA GLU A 150 19.16 16.09 16.23
C GLU A 150 19.40 14.71 16.88
N ASP A 151 18.47 14.22 17.71
CA ASP A 151 18.72 13.11 18.64
C ASP A 151 17.99 11.80 18.33
N TRP A 152 17.09 11.75 17.33
CA TRP A 152 16.26 10.56 17.08
C TRP A 152 17.06 9.28 16.83
N LYS A 153 18.25 9.38 16.23
CA LYS A 153 19.15 8.22 15.98
C LYS A 153 19.79 7.68 17.26
N HIS A 154 19.87 8.49 18.31
CA HIS A 154 20.53 8.14 19.56
C HIS A 154 19.57 7.46 20.55
N SER A 155 18.27 7.78 20.50
CA SER A 155 17.28 7.19 21.38
C SER A 155 15.92 7.03 20.70
N VAL A 156 15.55 5.77 20.44
CA VAL A 156 14.22 5.38 19.92
C VAL A 156 13.12 5.81 20.90
N GLU A 157 13.39 5.72 22.21
CA GLU A 157 12.44 6.12 23.26
C GLU A 157 12.16 7.62 23.21
N LEU A 158 13.21 8.45 23.11
CA LEU A 158 13.06 9.89 22.97
C LEU A 158 12.28 10.24 21.69
N ALA A 159 12.64 9.61 20.57
CA ALA A 159 11.95 9.82 19.30
C ALA A 159 10.46 9.48 19.41
N THR A 160 10.15 8.33 20.01
CA THR A 160 8.78 7.86 20.24
C THR A 160 8.00 8.86 21.08
N THR A 161 8.57 9.32 22.20
CA THR A 161 7.92 10.29 23.10
C THR A 161 7.60 11.60 22.39
N ILE A 162 8.56 12.16 21.64
CA ILE A 162 8.35 13.43 20.94
C ILE A 162 7.35 13.27 19.79
N ILE A 163 7.44 12.18 19.03
CA ILE A 163 6.46 11.88 17.97
C ILE A 163 5.07 11.72 18.58
N TYR A 164 4.94 11.13 19.78
CA TYR A 164 3.67 11.03 20.49
C TYR A 164 3.09 12.42 20.79
N VAL A 165 3.89 13.37 21.26
CA VAL A 165 3.41 14.76 21.47
C VAL A 165 2.76 15.30 20.21
N PHE A 166 3.45 15.19 19.06
CA PHE A 166 2.92 15.65 17.77
C PHE A 166 1.75 14.80 17.25
N PHE A 167 1.69 13.52 17.61
CA PHE A 167 0.54 12.66 17.33
C PHE A 167 -0.71 13.17 18.05
N CYS A 168 -0.61 13.57 19.32
CA CYS A 168 -1.75 14.16 20.05
C CYS A 168 -2.33 15.39 19.32
N PHE A 169 -1.47 16.26 18.80
CA PHE A 169 -1.89 17.38 17.94
C PHE A 169 -2.52 16.90 16.63
N SER A 170 -1.92 15.89 15.96
CA SER A 170 -2.42 15.38 14.68
C SER A 170 -3.84 14.83 14.72
N SER A 171 -4.34 14.45 15.90
CA SER A 171 -5.71 13.95 16.08
C SER A 171 -6.79 14.97 15.70
N PHE A 172 -6.44 16.26 15.58
CA PHE A 172 -7.36 17.32 15.17
C PHE A 172 -6.82 18.05 13.95
N SER A 173 -7.63 18.12 12.89
CA SER A 173 -7.26 18.75 11.61
C SER A 173 -6.81 20.20 11.75
N GLN A 174 -7.37 20.95 12.70
CA GLN A 174 -6.99 22.33 13.01
C GLN A 174 -5.50 22.49 13.38
N PHE A 175 -4.86 21.44 13.92
CA PHE A 175 -3.44 21.47 14.30
C PHE A 175 -2.51 20.90 13.21
N HIS A 176 -3.02 20.42 12.07
CA HIS A 176 -2.16 19.85 11.01
C HIS A 176 -1.18 20.88 10.42
N GLY A 177 -1.55 22.17 10.45
CA GLY A 177 -0.67 23.28 10.08
C GLY A 177 0.60 23.33 10.93
N LEU A 178 0.50 23.07 12.24
CA LEU A 178 1.63 22.99 13.17
C LEU A 178 2.63 21.90 12.79
N ILE A 179 2.10 20.70 12.52
CA ILE A 179 2.90 19.52 12.17
C ILE A 179 3.66 19.76 10.86
N THR A 180 3.00 20.42 9.91
CA THR A 180 3.59 20.84 8.64
C THR A 180 4.65 21.92 8.83
N HIS A 181 4.37 22.94 9.65
CA HIS A 181 5.29 24.03 9.95
C HIS A 181 6.64 23.52 10.46
N TYR A 182 6.64 22.62 11.44
CA TYR A 182 7.87 22.01 11.98
C TYR A 182 8.44 20.86 11.14
N LYS A 183 7.81 20.52 10.00
CA LYS A 183 8.19 19.44 9.09
C LYS A 183 8.23 18.06 9.77
N ILE A 184 7.36 17.83 10.75
CA ILE A 184 7.35 16.59 11.55
C ILE A 184 6.94 15.39 10.70
N GLY A 185 6.01 15.55 9.75
CA GLY A 185 5.59 14.44 8.86
C GLY A 185 6.75 13.84 8.06
N VAL A 186 7.56 14.68 7.39
CA VAL A 186 8.74 14.21 6.65
C VAL A 186 9.81 13.64 7.59
N LEU A 187 9.96 14.21 8.79
CA LEU A 187 10.87 13.67 9.79
C LEU A 187 10.44 12.27 10.27
N CYS A 188 9.14 12.05 10.49
CA CYS A 188 8.58 10.73 10.84
C CYS A 188 8.85 9.69 9.75
N MET A 189 8.64 10.06 8.48
CA MET A 189 8.95 9.19 7.34
C MET A 189 10.42 8.74 7.33
N ASN A 190 11.36 9.68 7.54
CA ASN A 190 12.78 9.38 7.57
C ASN A 190 13.17 8.48 8.77
N ILE A 191 12.52 8.69 9.92
CA ILE A 191 12.72 7.88 11.13
C ILE A 191 12.22 6.45 10.89
N ILE A 192 11.02 6.29 10.32
CA ILE A 192 10.45 4.98 9.95
C ILE A 192 11.39 4.26 8.99
N GLU A 193 11.80 4.92 7.89
CA GLU A 193 12.69 4.31 6.90
C GLU A 193 13.99 3.80 7.53
N HIS A 194 14.61 4.60 8.40
CA HIS A 194 15.83 4.20 9.10
C HIS A 194 15.61 2.99 10.01
N GLU A 195 14.55 2.99 10.79
CA GLU A 195 14.26 1.86 11.67
C GLU A 195 13.93 0.60 10.87
N LEU A 196 13.18 0.70 9.76
CA LEU A 196 12.94 -0.45 8.89
C LEU A 196 14.24 -0.99 8.27
N LYS A 197 15.18 -0.14 7.84
CA LYS A 197 16.51 -0.59 7.37
C LYS A 197 17.31 -1.25 8.49
N LYS A 198 17.23 -0.72 9.70
CA LYS A 198 17.89 -1.29 10.88
C LYS A 198 17.34 -2.67 11.21
N TYR A 199 16.03 -2.87 11.05
CA TYR A 199 15.39 -4.18 11.22
C TYR A 199 15.98 -5.23 10.27
N ASP A 200 16.12 -4.93 8.98
CA ASP A 200 16.73 -5.86 8.02
C ASP A 200 18.14 -6.28 8.45
N LEU A 201 18.97 -5.30 8.86
CA LEU A 201 20.34 -5.57 9.31
C LEU A 201 20.39 -6.51 10.51
N TRP A 202 19.41 -6.42 11.41
CA TRP A 202 19.30 -7.32 12.56
C TRP A 202 18.81 -8.71 12.15
N GLN A 203 17.87 -8.81 11.20
CA GLN A 203 17.44 -10.10 10.65
C GLN A 203 18.61 -10.80 9.96
N ASP A 204 19.37 -10.10 9.11
CA ASP A 204 20.58 -10.62 8.46
C ASP A 204 21.63 -11.10 9.48
N GLU A 205 21.82 -10.38 10.59
CA GLU A 205 22.76 -10.79 11.65
C GLU A 205 22.29 -12.07 12.36
N LEU A 206 20.99 -12.19 12.63
CA LEU A 206 20.40 -13.38 13.24
C LEU A 206 20.51 -14.60 12.32
N GLU A 207 20.24 -14.44 11.02
CA GLU A 207 20.38 -15.51 10.04
C GLU A 207 21.82 -15.97 9.86
N LYS A 208 22.80 -15.06 9.91
CA LYS A 208 24.22 -15.44 9.84
C LYS A 208 24.65 -16.27 11.05
N LYS A 209 24.07 -15.98 12.22
CA LYS A 209 24.38 -16.66 13.48
C LYS A 209 23.61 -17.96 13.71
N SER A 210 22.57 -18.25 12.92
CA SER A 210 21.77 -19.49 13.04
C SER A 210 22.32 -20.70 12.27
N LYS A 211 23.41 -20.53 11.49
CA LYS A 211 23.90 -21.54 10.54
C LYS A 211 24.62 -22.75 11.13
N ASP A 212 24.94 -22.76 12.43
CA ASP A 212 25.58 -23.90 13.10
C ASP A 212 24.96 -24.15 14.49
N PRO A 213 23.88 -24.97 14.56
CA PRO A 213 23.15 -25.23 15.80
C PRO A 213 23.88 -26.14 16.80
N GLU A 214 24.88 -26.92 16.35
CA GLU A 214 25.56 -27.92 17.18
C GLU A 214 26.63 -27.31 18.09
N ASN A 215 27.14 -26.12 17.73
CA ASN A 215 28.13 -25.41 18.50
C ASN A 215 27.51 -24.67 19.71
N GLN A 216 27.74 -25.20 20.91
CA GLN A 216 27.23 -24.62 22.16
C GLN A 216 27.64 -23.15 22.40
N SER A 217 28.80 -22.70 21.90
CA SER A 217 29.24 -21.32 22.03
C SER A 217 28.43 -20.38 21.12
N LEU A 218 28.23 -20.78 19.86
CA LEU A 218 27.43 -20.03 18.89
C LEU A 218 25.97 -19.95 19.32
N ARG A 219 25.42 -21.02 19.90
CA ARG A 219 24.07 -21.01 20.47
C ARG A 219 23.88 -19.99 21.58
N LYS A 220 24.83 -19.89 22.52
CA LYS A 220 24.78 -18.87 23.59
C LYS A 220 24.90 -17.45 23.05
N GLU A 221 25.72 -17.24 22.03
CA GLU A 221 25.85 -15.94 21.37
C GLU A 221 24.57 -15.56 20.61
N TYR A 222 23.98 -16.51 19.88
CA TYR A 222 22.71 -16.36 19.19
C TYR A 222 21.58 -16.00 20.18
N GLU A 223 21.43 -16.72 21.29
CA GLU A 223 20.42 -16.42 22.32
C GLU A 223 20.60 -15.00 22.91
N LYS A 224 21.84 -14.54 23.08
CA LYS A 224 22.12 -13.17 23.55
C LYS A 224 21.77 -12.11 22.51
N THR A 225 22.09 -12.35 21.24
CA THR A 225 21.71 -11.47 20.13
C THR A 225 20.18 -11.43 19.96
N LEU A 226 19.51 -12.58 20.06
CA LEU A 226 18.05 -12.69 19.97
C LEU A 226 17.34 -11.88 21.07
N LYS A 227 17.80 -11.95 22.32
CA LYS A 227 17.25 -11.13 23.42
C LYS A 227 17.40 -9.64 23.18
N LYS A 228 18.55 -9.20 22.64
CA LYS A 228 18.76 -7.79 22.28
C LYS A 228 17.83 -7.34 21.16
N TYR A 229 17.68 -8.19 20.14
CA TYR A 229 16.79 -7.96 19.02
C TYR A 229 15.33 -7.84 19.49
N GLN A 230 14.84 -8.78 20.29
CA GLN A 230 13.48 -8.73 20.85
C GLN A 230 13.22 -7.44 21.66
N SER A 231 14.18 -7.02 22.49
CA SER A 231 14.05 -5.77 23.24
C SER A 231 14.01 -4.53 22.34
N LEU A 232 14.74 -4.56 21.22
CA LEU A 232 14.71 -3.51 20.21
C LEU A 232 13.39 -3.50 19.44
N LEU A 233 12.86 -4.67 19.08
CA LEU A 233 11.61 -4.82 18.35
C LEU A 233 10.45 -4.17 19.09
N VAL A 234 10.28 -4.45 20.39
CA VAL A 234 9.19 -3.85 21.19
C VAL A 234 9.23 -2.32 21.12
N LYS A 235 10.42 -1.72 21.22
CA LYS A 235 10.58 -0.25 21.13
C LYS A 235 10.31 0.26 19.71
N GLN A 236 10.72 -0.51 18.70
CA GLN A 236 10.50 -0.18 17.30
C GLN A 236 9.02 -0.22 16.94
N GLU A 237 8.29 -1.26 17.37
CA GLU A 237 6.85 -1.39 17.15
C GLU A 237 6.08 -0.21 17.73
N GLN A 238 6.43 0.21 18.97
CA GLN A 238 5.82 1.37 19.59
C GLN A 238 6.10 2.66 18.79
N LEU A 239 7.34 2.85 18.33
CA LEU A 239 7.71 3.99 17.50
C LEU A 239 6.93 4.00 16.17
N LEU A 240 6.93 2.87 15.46
CA LEU A 240 6.22 2.71 14.18
C LEU A 240 4.73 2.96 14.35
N ARG A 241 4.11 2.44 15.41
CA ARG A 241 2.69 2.64 15.69
C ARG A 241 2.35 4.11 15.81
N VAL A 242 3.06 4.86 16.65
CA VAL A 242 2.78 6.29 16.85
C VAL A 242 3.11 7.10 15.60
N ALA A 243 4.21 6.79 14.90
CA ALA A 243 4.61 7.50 13.69
C ALA A 243 3.64 7.27 12.52
N PHE A 244 3.22 6.02 12.26
CA PHE A 244 2.24 5.74 11.22
C PHE A 244 0.86 6.32 11.55
N TYR A 245 0.45 6.35 12.82
CA TYR A 245 -0.83 6.95 13.21
C TYR A 245 -0.83 8.45 12.97
N LEU A 246 0.26 9.13 13.35
CA LEU A 246 0.45 10.55 13.04
C LEU A 246 0.33 10.79 11.53
N LEU A 247 1.02 9.98 10.71
CA LEU A 247 0.99 10.12 9.25
C LEU A 247 -0.39 9.80 8.66
N LEU A 248 -1.10 8.80 9.20
CA LEU A 248 -2.46 8.47 8.81
C LEU A 248 -3.40 9.65 9.06
N ASN A 249 -3.31 10.29 10.23
CA ASN A 249 -4.10 11.48 10.54
C ASN A 249 -3.82 12.63 9.55
N LEU A 250 -2.54 12.90 9.26
CA LEU A 250 -2.15 13.92 8.29
C LEU A 250 -2.60 13.61 6.85
N SER A 251 -2.76 12.32 6.50
CA SER A 251 -3.24 11.90 5.17
C SER A 251 -4.74 12.14 4.96
N GLU A 252 -5.46 12.69 5.95
CA GLU A 252 -6.81 13.21 5.74
C GLU A 252 -6.82 14.28 4.63
N ASP A 253 -5.79 15.13 4.56
CA ASP A 253 -5.58 16.06 3.45
C ASP A 253 -4.92 15.37 2.25
N THR A 254 -5.62 15.33 1.12
CA THR A 254 -5.14 14.70 -0.12
C THR A 254 -3.84 15.31 -0.64
N ARG A 255 -3.58 16.61 -0.41
CA ARG A 255 -2.31 17.24 -0.83
C ARG A 255 -1.14 16.72 -0.01
N THR A 256 -1.34 16.51 1.28
CA THR A 256 -0.35 15.91 2.18
C THR A 256 -0.15 14.44 1.87
N GLU A 257 -1.22 13.69 1.60
CA GLU A 257 -1.15 12.31 1.12
C GLU A 257 -0.27 12.19 -0.14
N LEU A 258 -0.48 13.04 -1.15
CA LEU A 258 0.35 13.07 -2.36
C LEU A 258 1.83 13.33 -2.06
N LYS A 259 2.13 14.25 -1.12
CA LYS A 259 3.51 14.50 -0.67
C LYS A 259 4.13 13.28 0.02
N MET A 260 3.34 12.52 0.78
CA MET A 260 3.79 11.28 1.42
C MET A 260 4.04 10.18 0.38
N ARG A 261 3.18 10.06 -0.63
CA ARG A 261 3.36 9.15 -1.76
C ARG A 261 4.68 9.43 -2.49
N ASN A 262 4.97 10.69 -2.79
CA ASN A 262 6.24 11.10 -3.41
C ASN A 262 7.48 10.81 -2.53
N LYS A 263 7.27 10.42 -1.27
CA LYS A 263 8.30 9.94 -0.33
C LYS A 263 8.14 8.46 0.02
N ASN A 264 7.49 7.68 -0.85
CA ASN A 264 7.37 6.23 -0.77
C ASN A 264 6.66 5.71 0.49
N ILE A 265 5.62 6.40 0.99
CA ILE A 265 4.83 5.89 2.13
C ILE A 265 4.26 4.49 1.90
N VAL A 266 3.82 4.19 0.68
CA VAL A 266 3.33 2.86 0.32
C VAL A 266 4.41 1.80 0.55
N HIS A 267 5.65 2.04 0.12
CA HIS A 267 6.75 1.10 0.31
C HIS A 267 7.05 0.87 1.80
N LEU A 268 7.04 1.93 2.62
CA LEU A 268 7.27 1.83 4.07
C LEU A 268 6.17 1.02 4.77
N LEU A 269 4.91 1.23 4.37
CA LEU A 269 3.76 0.49 4.90
C LEU A 269 3.78 -0.97 4.47
N VAL A 270 3.97 -1.27 3.18
CA VAL A 270 4.01 -2.64 2.66
C VAL A 270 5.15 -3.43 3.30
N LYS A 271 6.31 -2.80 3.51
CA LYS A 271 7.41 -3.42 4.25
C LYS A 271 7.05 -3.70 5.72
N SER A 272 6.23 -2.85 6.33
CA SER A 272 5.78 -3.06 7.71
C SER A 272 4.76 -4.19 7.87
N LEU A 273 4.30 -4.81 6.77
CA LEU A 273 3.50 -6.04 6.82
C LEU A 273 4.32 -7.29 7.22
N GLU A 274 5.65 -7.19 7.26
CA GLU A 274 6.56 -8.26 7.72
C GLU A 274 6.69 -8.33 9.26
N ARG A 275 5.84 -7.60 9.98
CA ARG A 275 5.83 -7.53 11.45
C ARG A 275 4.79 -8.50 12.00
N ASP A 276 5.04 -9.00 13.20
CA ASP A 276 4.13 -9.94 13.88
C ASP A 276 3.12 -9.23 14.81
N ASN A 277 3.35 -7.96 15.14
CA ASN A 277 2.48 -7.22 16.06
C ASN A 277 1.14 -6.86 15.40
N GLU A 278 0.08 -7.55 15.80
CA GLU A 278 -1.26 -7.42 15.21
C GLU A 278 -1.83 -6.00 15.33
N GLU A 279 -1.66 -5.30 16.46
CA GLU A 279 -2.13 -3.92 16.62
C GLU A 279 -1.46 -2.96 15.63
N LEU A 280 -0.16 -3.14 15.39
CA LEU A 280 0.58 -2.38 14.39
C LEU A 280 0.09 -2.73 12.98
N LEU A 281 -0.13 -4.02 12.69
CA LEU A 281 -0.63 -4.46 11.40
C LEU A 281 -2.02 -3.91 11.10
N VAL A 282 -2.93 -3.86 12.08
CA VAL A 282 -4.26 -3.24 11.91
C VAL A 282 -4.12 -1.80 11.41
N LEU A 283 -3.21 -1.02 12.03
CA LEU A 283 -2.93 0.35 11.62
C LEU A 283 -2.32 0.43 10.22
N VAL A 284 -1.30 -0.39 9.93
CA VAL A 284 -0.60 -0.42 8.63
C VAL A 284 -1.56 -0.77 7.50
N VAL A 285 -2.35 -1.83 7.67
CA VAL A 285 -3.35 -2.27 6.69
C VAL A 285 -4.48 -1.24 6.56
N SER A 286 -4.88 -0.58 7.65
CA SER A 286 -5.86 0.51 7.60
C SER A 286 -5.37 1.69 6.77
N PHE A 287 -4.09 2.03 6.90
CA PHE A 287 -3.48 3.09 6.11
C PHE A 287 -3.37 2.69 4.64
N LEU A 288 -2.88 1.48 4.34
CA LEU A 288 -2.86 0.96 2.96
C LEU A 288 -4.27 0.94 2.35
N LYS A 289 -5.29 0.52 3.10
CA LYS A 289 -6.69 0.55 2.67
C LYS A 289 -7.12 1.96 2.27
N LYS A 290 -6.80 2.99 3.06
CA LYS A 290 -7.10 4.38 2.72
C LYS A 290 -6.38 4.79 1.42
N LEU A 291 -5.08 4.54 1.33
CA LEU A 291 -4.28 4.90 0.16
C LEU A 291 -4.75 4.19 -1.11
N SER A 292 -5.22 2.94 -0.99
CA SER A 292 -5.66 2.10 -2.11
C SER A 292 -6.90 2.62 -2.83
N ILE A 293 -7.51 3.73 -2.40
CA ILE A 293 -8.60 4.36 -3.16
C ILE A 293 -8.06 5.00 -4.45
N PHE A 294 -6.82 5.51 -4.43
CA PHE A 294 -6.18 6.16 -5.57
C PHE A 294 -5.41 5.16 -6.44
N LEU A 295 -5.57 5.27 -7.76
CA LEU A 295 -4.97 4.36 -8.74
C LEU A 295 -3.45 4.30 -8.61
N GLU A 296 -2.81 5.44 -8.41
CA GLU A 296 -1.36 5.51 -8.38
C GLU A 296 -0.78 4.86 -7.12
N ASN A 297 -1.47 4.94 -5.98
CA ASN A 297 -1.12 4.19 -4.78
C ASN A 297 -1.34 2.68 -4.98
N LYS A 298 -2.38 2.25 -5.72
CA LYS A 298 -2.57 0.83 -6.07
C LYS A 298 -1.45 0.31 -6.94
N ASN A 299 -0.98 1.12 -7.91
CA ASN A 299 0.15 0.75 -8.75
C ASN A 299 1.42 0.56 -7.90
N ASP A 300 1.72 1.49 -6.99
CA ASP A 300 2.84 1.36 -6.06
C ASP A 300 2.69 0.10 -5.17
N MET A 301 1.47 -0.29 -4.77
CA MET A 301 1.21 -1.53 -4.02
C MET A 301 1.41 -2.78 -4.87
N ALA A 302 1.06 -2.73 -6.15
CA ALA A 302 1.25 -3.83 -7.09
C ALA A 302 2.73 -4.09 -7.35
N GLU A 303 3.53 -3.03 -7.52
CA GLU A 303 4.99 -3.12 -7.67
C GLU A 303 5.69 -3.76 -6.45
N MET A 304 5.08 -3.63 -5.26
CA MET A 304 5.61 -4.16 -4.01
C MET A 304 5.04 -5.54 -3.62
N ASP A 305 4.36 -6.23 -4.53
CA ASP A 305 3.73 -7.55 -4.31
C ASP A 305 2.83 -7.59 -3.05
N THR A 306 2.11 -6.50 -2.79
CA THR A 306 1.33 -6.33 -1.54
C THR A 306 0.34 -7.48 -1.30
N VAL A 307 -0.28 -8.00 -2.36
CA VAL A 307 -1.21 -9.13 -2.28
C VAL A 307 -0.57 -10.40 -1.69
N GLU A 308 0.71 -10.65 -1.97
CA GLU A 308 1.43 -11.80 -1.42
C GLU A 308 1.60 -11.69 0.10
N LYS A 309 1.96 -10.50 0.58
CA LYS A 309 2.08 -10.23 2.03
C LYS A 309 0.72 -10.31 2.73
N LEU A 310 -0.35 -9.78 2.11
CA LEU A 310 -1.70 -9.86 2.67
C LEU A 310 -2.24 -11.29 2.67
N ALA A 311 -1.84 -12.14 1.72
CA ALA A 311 -2.27 -13.54 1.70
C ALA A 311 -1.79 -14.33 2.91
N CYS A 312 -0.68 -13.94 3.55
CA CYS A 312 -0.20 -14.51 4.80
C CYS A 312 -1.07 -14.12 6.01
N LEU A 313 -1.84 -13.03 5.91
CA LEU A 313 -2.75 -12.56 6.98
C LEU A 313 -4.16 -13.16 6.86
N VAL A 314 -4.41 -14.03 5.88
CA VAL A 314 -5.72 -14.66 5.68
C VAL A 314 -5.59 -16.20 5.77
N PRO A 315 -6.32 -16.89 6.65
CA PRO A 315 -7.04 -16.32 7.79
C PRO A 315 -6.08 -15.91 8.94
N CYS A 316 -6.46 -14.92 9.74
CA CYS A 316 -5.83 -14.61 11.03
C CYS A 316 -6.88 -14.64 12.17
N GLU A 317 -6.44 -14.83 13.41
CA GLU A 317 -7.35 -14.92 14.57
C GLU A 317 -7.88 -13.56 15.01
N GLN A 318 -7.10 -12.49 14.83
CA GLN A 318 -7.47 -11.15 15.24
C GLN A 318 -8.51 -10.54 14.28
N GLU A 319 -9.71 -10.30 14.80
CA GLU A 319 -10.88 -9.95 13.98
C GLU A 319 -10.75 -8.62 13.23
N ASP A 320 -10.17 -7.58 13.86
CA ASP A 320 -10.01 -6.26 13.23
C ASP A 320 -9.03 -6.32 12.04
N LEU A 321 -7.96 -7.09 12.19
CA LEU A 321 -6.90 -7.32 11.22
C LEU A 321 -7.46 -8.10 10.04
N MET A 322 -8.24 -9.16 10.30
CA MET A 322 -8.96 -9.87 9.26
C MET A 322 -9.89 -8.90 8.50
N ASN A 323 -10.68 -8.11 9.23
CA ASN A 323 -11.67 -7.22 8.62
C ASN A 323 -11.01 -6.17 7.71
N VAL A 324 -9.98 -5.49 8.20
CA VAL A 324 -9.28 -4.47 7.42
C VAL A 324 -8.49 -5.07 6.26
N THR A 325 -7.91 -6.27 6.43
CA THR A 325 -7.21 -7.02 5.37
C THR A 325 -8.15 -7.37 4.24
N LEU A 326 -9.32 -7.93 4.53
CA LEU A 326 -10.33 -8.25 3.52
C LEU A 326 -10.83 -7.00 2.81
N ARG A 327 -11.03 -5.88 3.53
CA ARG A 327 -11.41 -4.60 2.90
C ARG A 327 -10.31 -4.04 1.98
N LEU A 328 -9.04 -4.18 2.34
CA LEU A 328 -7.93 -3.81 1.46
C LEU A 328 -7.88 -4.72 0.23
N LEU A 329 -7.99 -6.05 0.39
CA LEU A 329 -8.07 -6.99 -0.72
C LEU A 329 -9.26 -6.66 -1.66
N LEU A 330 -10.41 -6.27 -1.11
CA LEU A 330 -11.54 -5.80 -1.90
C LEU A 330 -11.16 -4.57 -2.75
N ASN A 331 -10.51 -3.55 -2.18
CA ASN A 331 -10.06 -2.38 -2.95
C ASN A 331 -9.06 -2.75 -4.06
N LEU A 332 -8.15 -3.68 -3.77
CA LEU A 332 -7.15 -4.17 -4.73
C LEU A 332 -7.77 -5.04 -5.84
N SER A 333 -8.85 -5.77 -5.55
CA SER A 333 -9.51 -6.65 -6.51
C SER A 333 -10.19 -5.92 -7.68
N PHE A 334 -10.31 -4.59 -7.63
CA PHE A 334 -10.72 -3.81 -8.80
C PHE A 334 -9.67 -3.83 -9.92
N ASP A 335 -8.40 -4.12 -9.60
CA ASP A 335 -7.33 -4.26 -10.60
C ASP A 335 -7.19 -5.71 -11.09
N THR A 336 -7.17 -5.90 -12.41
CA THR A 336 -7.10 -7.21 -13.06
C THR A 336 -5.79 -7.97 -12.78
N GLY A 337 -4.66 -7.26 -12.72
CA GLY A 337 -3.37 -7.86 -12.41
C GLY A 337 -3.33 -8.38 -10.97
N LEU A 338 -3.83 -7.57 -10.03
CA LEU A 338 -3.92 -7.95 -8.63
C LEU A 338 -4.89 -9.10 -8.38
N ARG A 339 -6.03 -9.17 -9.09
CA ARG A 339 -6.91 -10.36 -9.03
C ARG A 339 -6.20 -11.64 -9.47
N THR A 340 -5.45 -11.56 -10.57
CA THR A 340 -4.65 -12.70 -11.04
C THR A 340 -3.63 -13.13 -10.00
N LYS A 341 -2.93 -12.16 -9.36
CA LYS A 341 -1.99 -12.44 -8.26
C LYS A 341 -2.71 -13.07 -7.06
N MET A 342 -3.92 -12.63 -6.69
CA MET A 342 -4.69 -13.23 -5.59
C MET A 342 -4.93 -14.73 -5.81
N VAL A 343 -5.30 -15.12 -7.02
CA VAL A 343 -5.46 -16.55 -7.36
C VAL A 343 -4.11 -17.28 -7.27
N HIS A 344 -3.04 -16.69 -7.81
CA HIS A 344 -1.71 -17.28 -7.82
C HIS A 344 -1.13 -17.54 -6.43
N VAL A 345 -1.36 -16.63 -5.47
CA VAL A 345 -0.89 -16.77 -4.07
C VAL A 345 -1.83 -17.59 -3.18
N GLY A 346 -2.84 -18.24 -3.77
CA GLY A 346 -3.74 -19.14 -3.04
C GLY A 346 -4.80 -18.44 -2.19
N LEU A 347 -5.17 -17.19 -2.47
CA LEU A 347 -6.27 -16.52 -1.77
C LEU A 347 -7.64 -17.10 -2.15
N LEU A 348 -7.81 -17.64 -3.35
CA LEU A 348 -9.09 -18.20 -3.82
C LEU A 348 -9.69 -19.25 -2.85
N PRO A 349 -8.98 -20.34 -2.47
CA PRO A 349 -9.51 -21.31 -1.51
C PRO A 349 -9.69 -20.71 -0.10
N LYS A 350 -8.79 -19.80 0.33
CA LYS A 350 -8.89 -19.14 1.64
C LYS A 350 -10.16 -18.28 1.75
N LEU A 351 -10.46 -17.48 0.73
CA LEU A 351 -11.68 -16.69 0.64
C LEU A 351 -12.93 -17.57 0.50
N THR A 352 -12.83 -18.68 -0.23
CA THR A 352 -13.92 -19.66 -0.34
C THR A 352 -14.31 -20.22 1.03
N ALA A 353 -13.34 -20.52 1.89
CA ALA A 353 -13.61 -21.02 3.24
C ALA A 353 -14.32 -19.99 4.14
N LEU A 354 -14.20 -18.68 3.84
CA LEU A 354 -14.86 -17.61 4.60
C LEU A 354 -16.34 -17.44 4.23
N LEU A 355 -16.84 -18.07 3.16
CA LEU A 355 -18.25 -18.00 2.77
C LEU A 355 -19.20 -18.61 3.81
N GLY A 356 -18.71 -19.55 4.63
CA GLY A 356 -19.45 -20.14 5.75
C GLY A 356 -19.41 -19.31 7.04
N ASN A 357 -18.72 -18.16 7.06
CA ASN A 357 -18.61 -17.31 8.24
C ASN A 357 -19.42 -16.02 8.04
N ASP A 358 -20.54 -15.85 8.76
CA ASP A 358 -21.46 -14.71 8.58
C ASP A 358 -20.79 -13.34 8.75
N THR A 359 -19.73 -13.23 9.57
CA THR A 359 -18.99 -11.99 9.77
C THR A 359 -18.23 -11.56 8.52
N TYR A 360 -17.66 -12.52 7.78
CA TYR A 360 -16.76 -12.24 6.66
C TYR A 360 -17.36 -12.59 5.28
N LYS A 361 -18.46 -13.35 5.25
CA LYS A 361 -19.14 -13.89 4.07
C LYS A 361 -19.34 -12.84 2.99
N HIS A 362 -19.92 -11.70 3.33
CA HIS A 362 -20.22 -10.65 2.35
C HIS A 362 -18.95 -10.06 1.72
N VAL A 363 -17.91 -9.76 2.51
CA VAL A 363 -16.68 -9.18 1.94
C VAL A 363 -15.93 -10.21 1.10
N ALA A 364 -15.88 -11.47 1.56
CA ALA A 364 -15.28 -12.56 0.80
C ALA A 364 -16.03 -12.79 -0.53
N MET A 365 -17.36 -12.78 -0.52
CA MET A 365 -18.19 -12.94 -1.71
C MET A 365 -17.92 -11.83 -2.74
N ARG A 366 -17.76 -10.56 -2.33
CA ARG A 366 -17.40 -9.46 -3.25
C ARG A 366 -16.06 -9.66 -3.92
N ILE A 367 -15.05 -10.10 -3.17
CA ILE A 367 -13.72 -10.35 -3.71
C ILE A 367 -13.78 -11.52 -4.71
N LEU A 368 -14.46 -12.61 -4.35
CA LEU A 368 -14.63 -13.78 -5.22
C LEU A 368 -15.44 -13.44 -6.47
N TYR A 369 -16.48 -12.61 -6.35
CA TYR A 369 -17.22 -12.06 -7.47
C TYR A 369 -16.29 -11.29 -8.41
N HIS A 370 -15.45 -10.38 -7.91
CA HIS A 370 -14.48 -9.68 -8.75
C HIS A 370 -13.52 -10.66 -9.46
N ILE A 371 -13.00 -11.67 -8.75
CA ILE A 371 -12.14 -12.70 -9.35
C ILE A 371 -12.88 -13.49 -10.45
N SER A 372 -14.18 -13.74 -10.28
CA SER A 372 -15.01 -14.46 -11.27
C SER A 372 -15.21 -13.68 -12.57
N VAL A 373 -14.97 -12.36 -12.59
CA VAL A 373 -15.05 -11.56 -13.81
C VAL A 373 -13.97 -12.00 -14.81
N ASP A 374 -12.80 -12.46 -14.35
CA ASP A 374 -11.68 -12.84 -15.21
C ASP A 374 -11.84 -14.26 -15.77
N ASP A 375 -11.91 -14.41 -17.09
CA ASP A 375 -12.09 -15.72 -17.76
C ASP A 375 -11.04 -16.76 -17.37
N LYS A 376 -9.78 -16.33 -17.22
CA LYS A 376 -8.66 -17.20 -16.80
C LYS A 376 -8.81 -17.71 -15.37
N SER A 377 -9.44 -16.91 -14.50
CA SER A 377 -9.64 -17.25 -13.09
C SER A 377 -10.93 -18.05 -12.86
N LYS A 378 -11.94 -17.92 -13.75
CA LYS A 378 -13.21 -18.65 -13.63
C LYS A 378 -13.02 -20.16 -13.49
N SER A 379 -12.16 -20.77 -14.28
CA SER A 379 -11.91 -22.22 -14.21
C SER A 379 -11.28 -22.66 -12.89
N MET A 380 -10.64 -21.75 -12.15
CA MET A 380 -10.00 -22.08 -10.87
C MET A 380 -11.01 -22.35 -9.76
N PHE A 381 -12.25 -21.84 -9.90
CA PHE A 381 -13.34 -22.12 -8.95
C PHE A 381 -13.79 -23.58 -8.96
N ALA A 382 -13.57 -24.31 -10.06
CA ALA A 382 -13.89 -25.74 -10.13
C ALA A 382 -13.03 -26.59 -9.18
N TYR A 383 -11.90 -26.07 -8.70
CA TYR A 383 -11.00 -26.75 -7.77
C TYR A 383 -11.23 -26.34 -6.31
N THR A 384 -12.34 -25.65 -6.01
CA THR A 384 -12.72 -25.27 -4.64
C THR A 384 -14.18 -25.63 -4.36
N ASP A 385 -14.56 -25.63 -3.09
CA ASP A 385 -15.96 -25.84 -2.67
C ASP A 385 -16.85 -24.59 -2.87
N CYS A 386 -16.42 -23.62 -3.69
CA CYS A 386 -17.14 -22.37 -3.86
C CYS A 386 -18.48 -22.58 -4.56
N ILE A 387 -18.50 -23.30 -5.68
CA ILE A 387 -19.73 -23.55 -6.44
C ILE A 387 -20.78 -24.29 -5.59
N PRO A 388 -20.46 -25.43 -4.93
CA PRO A 388 -21.42 -26.10 -4.04
C PRO A 388 -22.01 -25.17 -2.96
N GLN A 389 -21.17 -24.36 -2.31
CA GLN A 389 -21.63 -23.42 -1.28
C GLN A 389 -22.56 -22.35 -1.84
N LEU A 390 -22.26 -21.77 -3.01
CA LEU A 390 -23.12 -20.76 -3.64
C LEU A 390 -24.46 -21.34 -4.07
N ILE A 391 -24.47 -22.55 -4.63
CA ILE A 391 -25.70 -23.24 -5.03
C ILE A 391 -26.56 -23.57 -3.81
N GLN A 392 -25.94 -23.98 -2.69
CA GLN A 392 -26.66 -24.15 -1.42
C GLN A 392 -27.31 -22.83 -0.97
N MET A 393 -26.54 -21.73 -0.90
CA MET A 393 -27.06 -20.41 -0.50
C MET A 393 -28.20 -19.92 -1.41
N LEU A 394 -28.09 -20.21 -2.70
CA LEU A 394 -29.11 -19.86 -3.70
C LEU A 394 -30.44 -20.54 -3.37
N PHE A 395 -30.44 -21.75 -2.81
CA PHE A 395 -31.66 -22.50 -2.47
C PHE A 395 -32.14 -22.35 -1.02
N GLU A 396 -31.32 -21.83 -0.10
CA GLU A 396 -31.67 -21.67 1.32
C GLU A 396 -32.89 -20.75 1.55
N HIS A 397 -33.09 -19.73 0.71
CA HIS A 397 -34.07 -18.65 0.95
C HIS A 397 -35.43 -18.84 0.24
N GLY A 398 -35.73 -20.04 -0.28
CA GLY A 398 -37.06 -20.38 -0.82
C GLY A 398 -37.59 -19.43 -1.92
N GLU A 399 -38.58 -18.61 -1.60
CA GLU A 399 -39.20 -17.62 -2.51
C GLU A 399 -38.77 -16.17 -2.22
N GLU A 400 -37.91 -15.94 -1.23
CA GLU A 400 -37.43 -14.59 -0.92
C GLU A 400 -36.53 -14.04 -2.04
N ARG A 401 -36.50 -12.71 -2.12
CA ARG A 401 -35.67 -11.99 -3.08
C ARG A 401 -34.21 -12.35 -2.83
N MET A 402 -33.56 -12.93 -3.83
CA MET A 402 -32.17 -13.33 -3.74
C MET A 402 -31.24 -12.12 -3.62
N ASP A 403 -30.10 -12.33 -2.97
CA ASP A 403 -29.02 -11.35 -2.96
C ASP A 403 -28.49 -11.16 -4.40
N ASN A 404 -28.54 -9.91 -4.88
CA ASN A 404 -28.05 -9.53 -6.19
C ASN A 404 -26.56 -9.90 -6.38
N GLU A 405 -25.78 -9.84 -5.31
CA GLU A 405 -24.36 -10.18 -5.32
C GLU A 405 -24.16 -11.67 -5.59
N LEU A 406 -24.92 -12.52 -4.87
CA LEU A 406 -24.88 -13.97 -5.01
C LEU A 406 -25.25 -14.41 -6.44
N ILE A 407 -26.38 -13.92 -6.97
CA ILE A 407 -26.82 -14.32 -8.31
C ILE A 407 -25.87 -13.81 -9.40
N SER A 408 -25.34 -12.58 -9.27
CA SER A 408 -24.35 -12.04 -10.22
C SER A 408 -23.07 -12.88 -10.25
N PHE A 409 -22.64 -13.36 -9.08
CA PHE A 409 -21.50 -14.25 -8.98
C PHE A 409 -21.78 -15.61 -9.62
N CYS A 410 -22.94 -16.21 -9.36
CA CYS A 410 -23.36 -17.46 -10.02
C CYS A 410 -23.47 -17.32 -11.55
N ILE A 411 -23.99 -16.20 -12.06
CA ILE A 411 -24.05 -15.90 -13.51
C ILE A 411 -22.65 -15.90 -14.13
N ASN A 412 -21.67 -15.26 -13.48
CA ASN A 412 -20.29 -15.23 -13.95
C ASN A 412 -19.68 -16.63 -13.98
N LEU A 413 -19.88 -17.43 -12.93
CA LEU A 413 -19.34 -18.78 -12.86
C LEU A 413 -19.98 -19.70 -13.90
N ALA A 414 -21.28 -19.58 -14.15
CA ALA A 414 -21.99 -20.33 -15.18
C ALA A 414 -21.46 -20.06 -16.61
N ALA A 415 -20.75 -18.96 -16.84
CA ALA A 415 -20.12 -18.67 -18.12
C ALA A 415 -18.89 -19.55 -18.42
N ASN A 416 -18.44 -20.38 -17.48
CA ASN A 416 -17.36 -21.34 -17.69
C ASN A 416 -17.91 -22.78 -17.75
N LYS A 417 -17.44 -23.57 -18.72
CA LYS A 417 -17.94 -24.93 -18.99
C LYS A 417 -17.79 -25.87 -17.79
N THR A 418 -16.61 -25.91 -17.16
CA THR A 418 -16.34 -26.82 -16.02
C THR A 418 -17.19 -26.42 -14.82
N ASN A 419 -17.31 -25.11 -14.56
CA ASN A 419 -18.16 -24.62 -13.47
C ASN A 419 -19.65 -24.93 -13.74
N ALA A 420 -20.12 -24.73 -14.97
CA ALA A 420 -21.50 -25.06 -15.35
C ALA A 420 -21.81 -26.55 -15.17
N GLN A 421 -20.84 -27.44 -15.40
CA GLN A 421 -20.98 -28.86 -15.09
C GLN A 421 -21.24 -29.10 -13.61
N ILE A 422 -20.42 -28.51 -12.73
CA ILE A 422 -20.56 -28.62 -11.26
C ILE A 422 -21.90 -28.04 -10.79
N ILE A 423 -22.32 -26.90 -11.34
CA ILE A 423 -23.62 -26.27 -11.05
C ILE A 423 -24.78 -27.22 -11.38
N CYS A 424 -24.66 -28.00 -12.45
CA CYS A 424 -25.70 -28.91 -12.92
C CYS A 424 -25.63 -30.31 -12.29
N GLU A 425 -24.66 -30.61 -11.44
CA GLU A 425 -24.54 -31.92 -10.80
C GLU A 425 -25.80 -32.27 -9.98
N GLY A 426 -26.17 -33.56 -10.02
CA GLY A 426 -27.38 -34.05 -9.37
C GLY A 426 -28.66 -33.43 -9.96
N ASN A 427 -29.39 -32.66 -9.14
CA ASN A 427 -30.64 -32.00 -9.53
C ASN A 427 -30.48 -30.48 -9.76
N GLY A 428 -29.25 -29.98 -9.90
CA GLY A 428 -28.96 -28.54 -9.97
C GLY A 428 -29.79 -27.79 -11.01
N LEU A 429 -29.72 -28.22 -12.29
CA LEU A 429 -30.49 -27.59 -13.37
C LEU A 429 -32.00 -27.64 -13.12
N LYS A 430 -32.51 -28.78 -12.66
CA LYS A 430 -33.93 -28.97 -12.35
C LYS A 430 -34.43 -27.98 -11.30
N MET A 431 -33.64 -27.77 -10.25
CA MET A 431 -33.97 -26.81 -9.19
C MET A 431 -33.90 -25.37 -9.68
N LEU A 432 -32.89 -25.02 -10.49
CA LEU A 432 -32.77 -23.70 -11.12
C LEU A 432 -33.96 -23.40 -12.04
N MET A 433 -34.27 -24.30 -12.98
CA MET A 433 -35.41 -24.17 -13.92
C MET A 433 -36.72 -23.99 -13.17
N LYS A 434 -37.00 -24.85 -12.18
CA LYS A 434 -38.22 -24.76 -11.38
C LYS A 434 -38.36 -23.40 -10.69
N ARG A 435 -37.28 -22.88 -10.09
CA ARG A 435 -37.32 -21.59 -9.40
C ARG A 435 -37.44 -20.42 -10.39
N ALA A 436 -36.65 -20.42 -11.46
CA ALA A 436 -36.66 -19.38 -12.48
C ALA A 436 -38.05 -19.23 -13.12
N LEU A 437 -38.67 -20.35 -13.52
CA LEU A 437 -40.01 -20.36 -14.12
C LEU A 437 -41.10 -19.96 -13.12
N LYS A 438 -41.00 -20.42 -11.86
CA LYS A 438 -41.98 -20.11 -10.83
C LYS A 438 -41.98 -18.63 -10.45
N LEU A 439 -40.79 -18.04 -10.29
CA LEU A 439 -40.64 -16.64 -9.88
C LEU A 439 -40.57 -15.67 -11.07
N LYS A 440 -40.45 -16.19 -12.31
CA LYS A 440 -40.16 -15.41 -13.52
C LYS A 440 -38.94 -14.51 -13.33
N ASP A 441 -37.89 -15.03 -12.72
CA ASP A 441 -36.68 -14.27 -12.35
C ASP A 441 -35.71 -14.16 -13.54
N PRO A 442 -35.48 -12.95 -14.09
CA PRO A 442 -34.59 -12.76 -15.24
C PRO A 442 -33.13 -13.14 -14.95
N LEU A 443 -32.65 -12.94 -13.71
CA LEU A 443 -31.25 -13.19 -13.36
C LEU A 443 -30.97 -14.69 -13.22
N LEU A 444 -31.91 -15.46 -12.65
CA LEU A 444 -31.82 -16.92 -12.67
C LEU A 444 -31.87 -17.45 -14.10
N MET A 445 -32.76 -16.89 -14.93
CA MET A 445 -32.85 -17.30 -16.33
C MET A 445 -31.58 -16.97 -17.11
N LYS A 446 -30.94 -15.83 -16.83
CA LYS A 446 -29.64 -15.45 -17.38
C LYS A 446 -28.53 -16.42 -16.97
N MET A 447 -28.51 -16.86 -15.70
CA MET A 447 -27.59 -17.90 -15.24
C MET A 447 -27.80 -19.20 -16.02
N ILE A 448 -29.05 -19.62 -16.19
CA ILE A 448 -29.42 -20.83 -16.95
C ILE A 448 -29.03 -20.71 -18.43
N ARG A 449 -29.22 -19.53 -19.05
CA ARG A 449 -28.76 -19.26 -20.41
C ARG A 449 -27.24 -19.42 -20.54
N ASN A 450 -26.48 -18.94 -19.56
CA ASN A 450 -25.02 -19.14 -19.54
C ASN A 450 -24.64 -20.61 -19.42
N ILE A 451 -25.45 -21.44 -18.74
CA ILE A 451 -25.25 -22.89 -18.71
C ILE A 451 -25.53 -23.50 -20.10
N SER A 452 -26.63 -23.10 -20.76
CA SER A 452 -27.08 -23.69 -22.02
C SER A 452 -26.14 -23.43 -23.20
N GLN A 453 -25.29 -22.39 -23.11
CA GLN A 453 -24.32 -22.07 -24.17
C GLN A 453 -23.24 -23.14 -24.33
N HIS A 454 -22.97 -23.95 -23.30
CA HIS A 454 -21.86 -24.90 -23.30
C HIS A 454 -22.21 -26.19 -24.03
N ASP A 455 -21.39 -26.57 -25.02
CA ASP A 455 -21.58 -27.81 -25.76
C ASP A 455 -21.30 -29.07 -24.92
N GLY A 456 -21.97 -30.15 -25.31
CA GLY A 456 -21.79 -31.50 -24.76
C GLY A 456 -23.03 -31.96 -23.98
N PRO A 457 -22.87 -32.80 -22.94
CA PRO A 457 -23.99 -33.44 -22.26
C PRO A 457 -24.90 -32.45 -21.53
N LEU A 458 -24.43 -31.24 -21.22
CA LEU A 458 -25.23 -30.20 -20.56
C LEU A 458 -26.48 -29.81 -21.38
N LYS A 459 -26.36 -29.71 -22.71
CA LYS A 459 -27.51 -29.36 -23.58
C LYS A 459 -28.62 -30.42 -23.52
N GLN A 460 -28.26 -31.68 -23.30
CA GLN A 460 -29.23 -32.79 -23.22
C GLN A 460 -30.10 -32.68 -21.96
N LEU A 461 -29.60 -32.05 -20.89
CA LEU A 461 -30.37 -31.82 -19.68
C LEU A 461 -31.56 -30.85 -19.88
N PHE A 462 -31.58 -30.11 -20.99
CA PHE A 462 -32.63 -29.13 -21.29
C PHE A 462 -33.83 -29.72 -22.03
N ILE A 463 -33.78 -30.98 -22.51
CA ILE A 463 -34.84 -31.60 -23.32
C ILE A 463 -36.21 -31.47 -22.64
N ASP A 464 -36.28 -31.81 -21.36
CA ASP A 464 -37.53 -31.81 -20.59
C ASP A 464 -38.10 -30.39 -20.36
N TYR A 465 -37.31 -29.35 -20.62
CA TYR A 465 -37.66 -27.95 -20.32
C TYR A 465 -37.94 -27.10 -21.55
N VAL A 466 -37.73 -27.62 -22.77
CA VAL A 466 -37.88 -26.80 -23.99
C VAL A 466 -39.32 -26.31 -24.16
N GLY A 467 -40.31 -27.16 -23.87
CA GLY A 467 -41.72 -26.76 -23.89
C GLY A 467 -42.04 -25.68 -22.86
N ASP A 468 -41.51 -25.81 -21.64
CA ASP A 468 -41.67 -24.81 -20.58
C ASP A 468 -41.09 -23.45 -20.97
N LEU A 469 -39.89 -23.44 -21.59
CA LEU A 469 -39.24 -22.23 -22.09
C LEU A 469 -40.04 -21.59 -23.23
N ALA A 470 -40.48 -22.39 -24.20
CA ALA A 470 -41.29 -21.93 -25.33
C ALA A 470 -42.61 -21.30 -24.86
N ALA A 471 -43.23 -21.85 -23.81
CA ALA A 471 -44.46 -21.33 -23.21
C ALA A 471 -44.32 -19.91 -22.63
N GLN A 472 -43.10 -19.50 -22.27
CA GLN A 472 -42.83 -18.17 -21.72
C GLN A 472 -42.56 -17.11 -22.80
N ILE A 473 -42.24 -17.49 -24.04
CA ILE A 473 -41.91 -16.56 -25.12
C ILE A 473 -43.21 -16.01 -25.74
N LYS A 474 -43.80 -15.02 -25.06
CA LYS A 474 -45.04 -14.35 -25.45
C LYS A 474 -44.83 -12.83 -25.39
N GLN A 475 -45.66 -12.07 -26.11
CA GLN A 475 -45.61 -10.59 -26.07
C GLN A 475 -46.01 -10.01 -24.71
N GLU A 476 -46.79 -10.75 -23.93
CA GLU A 476 -47.21 -10.36 -22.59
C GLU A 476 -46.30 -11.02 -21.55
N GLY A 477 -45.48 -10.21 -20.86
CA GLY A 477 -44.55 -10.70 -19.84
C GLY A 477 -43.49 -9.66 -19.48
N ASP A 478 -42.60 -10.03 -18.56
CA ASP A 478 -41.38 -9.28 -18.30
C ASP A 478 -40.40 -9.51 -19.47
N GLU A 479 -40.10 -8.45 -20.20
CA GLU A 479 -39.23 -8.49 -21.39
C GLU A 479 -37.85 -9.06 -21.07
N GLU A 480 -37.27 -8.74 -19.90
CA GLU A 480 -35.96 -9.25 -19.52
C GLU A 480 -35.98 -10.77 -19.35
N PHE A 481 -37.00 -11.29 -18.68
CA PHE A 481 -37.17 -12.74 -18.50
C PHE A 481 -37.39 -13.45 -19.85
N VAL A 482 -38.25 -12.90 -20.71
CA VAL A 482 -38.54 -13.47 -22.04
C VAL A 482 -37.29 -13.51 -22.92
N ILE A 483 -36.47 -12.46 -22.89
CA ILE A 483 -35.20 -12.40 -23.63
C ILE A 483 -34.27 -13.52 -23.17
N GLU A 484 -34.16 -13.79 -21.87
CA GLU A 484 -33.29 -14.85 -21.36
C GLU A 484 -33.85 -16.26 -21.65
N CYS A 485 -35.17 -16.46 -21.64
CA CYS A 485 -35.80 -17.71 -22.12
C CYS A 485 -35.51 -17.96 -23.60
N LEU A 486 -35.72 -16.96 -24.45
CA LEU A 486 -35.44 -17.02 -25.88
C LEU A 486 -33.94 -17.28 -26.14
N GLY A 487 -33.07 -16.57 -25.44
CA GLY A 487 -31.62 -16.76 -25.50
C GLY A 487 -31.19 -18.15 -25.05
N THR A 488 -31.86 -18.71 -24.05
CA THR A 488 -31.61 -20.09 -23.59
C THR A 488 -31.98 -21.08 -24.68
N MET A 489 -33.16 -20.95 -25.29
CA MET A 489 -33.59 -21.81 -26.41
C MET A 489 -32.67 -21.69 -27.62
N ALA A 490 -32.24 -20.47 -27.95
CA ALA A 490 -31.34 -20.21 -29.08
C ALA A 490 -29.98 -20.92 -28.93
N ASN A 491 -29.51 -21.15 -27.71
CA ASN A 491 -28.28 -21.90 -27.45
C ASN A 491 -28.44 -23.43 -27.62
N LEU A 492 -29.68 -23.95 -27.55
CA LEU A 492 -29.92 -25.38 -27.58
C LEU A 492 -29.82 -25.91 -29.02
N THR A 493 -28.84 -26.78 -29.23
CA THR A 493 -28.63 -27.49 -30.49
C THR A 493 -28.76 -28.99 -30.22
N ILE A 494 -29.99 -29.44 -30.00
CA ILE A 494 -30.32 -30.83 -29.65
C ILE A 494 -30.77 -31.55 -30.94
N PRO A 495 -30.01 -32.54 -31.45
CA PRO A 495 -30.31 -33.19 -32.74
C PRO A 495 -31.66 -33.91 -32.77
N ASP A 496 -32.07 -34.50 -31.65
CA ASP A 496 -33.26 -35.36 -31.57
C ASP A 496 -34.56 -34.59 -31.29
N LEU A 497 -34.51 -33.26 -31.27
CA LEU A 497 -35.64 -32.40 -30.97
C LEU A 497 -36.32 -31.89 -32.25
N ASP A 498 -37.64 -32.11 -32.35
CA ASP A 498 -38.45 -31.58 -33.45
C ASP A 498 -38.75 -30.08 -33.24
N TRP A 499 -37.81 -29.25 -33.68
CA TRP A 499 -37.93 -27.79 -33.63
C TRP A 499 -39.10 -27.26 -34.46
N GLU A 500 -39.48 -27.93 -35.55
CA GLU A 500 -40.56 -27.47 -36.41
C GLU A 500 -41.91 -27.61 -35.70
N LEU A 501 -42.16 -28.76 -35.06
CA LEU A 501 -43.35 -28.99 -34.26
C LEU A 501 -43.45 -27.98 -33.12
N LEU A 502 -42.35 -27.79 -32.38
CA LEU A 502 -42.30 -26.87 -31.24
C LEU A 502 -42.59 -25.41 -31.65
N LEU A 503 -41.99 -24.93 -32.74
CA LEU A 503 -42.20 -23.56 -33.22
C LEU A 503 -43.65 -23.31 -33.66
N LYS A 504 -44.31 -24.35 -34.22
CA LYS A 504 -45.73 -24.30 -34.61
C LYS A 504 -46.64 -24.32 -33.40
N GLU A 505 -46.42 -25.24 -32.46
CA GLU A 505 -47.26 -25.42 -31.26
C GLU A 505 -47.33 -24.16 -30.40
N TYR A 506 -46.20 -23.47 -30.24
CA TYR A 506 -46.10 -22.25 -29.43
C TYR A 506 -46.23 -20.94 -30.24
N ASN A 507 -46.56 -21.01 -31.54
CA ASN A 507 -46.72 -19.84 -32.43
C ASN A 507 -45.51 -18.88 -32.47
N LEU A 508 -44.30 -19.41 -32.34
CA LEU A 508 -43.08 -18.61 -32.23
C LEU A 508 -42.64 -17.99 -33.58
N VAL A 509 -43.10 -18.53 -34.71
CA VAL A 509 -42.77 -18.04 -36.06
C VAL A 509 -43.31 -16.61 -36.30
N LEU A 510 -44.50 -16.30 -35.79
CA LEU A 510 -45.12 -14.97 -35.89
C LEU A 510 -44.34 -13.90 -35.10
N LEU A 511 -43.69 -14.27 -34.00
CA LEU A 511 -42.90 -13.35 -33.19
C LEU A 511 -41.58 -12.96 -33.87
N THR A 512 -40.95 -13.90 -34.59
CA THR A 512 -39.68 -13.64 -35.30
C THR A 512 -39.80 -12.75 -36.54
N THR A 513 -41.01 -12.57 -37.07
CA THR A 513 -41.26 -11.85 -38.33
C THR A 513 -41.68 -10.38 -38.13
N ILE A 514 -41.89 -9.94 -36.88
CA ILE A 514 -42.40 -8.60 -36.57
C ILE A 514 -41.27 -7.54 -36.44
N ASN A 515 -40.03 -7.92 -36.18
CA ASN A 515 -38.91 -6.97 -36.02
C ASN A 515 -38.24 -6.50 -37.33
N SER A 516 -38.71 -6.93 -38.50
CA SER A 516 -38.18 -6.46 -39.81
C SER A 516 -39.04 -5.39 -40.49
N LYS A 517 -40.07 -4.87 -39.81
CA LYS A 517 -40.89 -3.75 -40.27
C LYS A 517 -41.23 -2.83 -39.10
N ASN A 518 -40.27 -2.00 -38.69
CA ASN A 518 -40.47 -0.62 -38.23
C ASN A 518 -39.12 0.07 -38.10
#